data_AF-A0A1W0XDA8-F1
#
_entry.id   AF-A0A1W0XDA8-F1
#
_cell.length_a   1.000
_cell.length_b   1.000
_cell.length_c   1.000
_cell.angle_alpha   90.00
_cell.angle_beta   90.00
_cell.angle_gamma   90.00
#
_symmetry.space_group_name_H-M   'P 1'
#
loop_
_entity.id
_entity.type
_entity.pdbx_description
1 polymer ?
#
loop_
_entity_poly.entity_id
_entity_poly.type
_entity_poly.pdbx_seq_one_letter_code
_entity_poly.pdbx_strand_id
1 'polypeptide(L)'
;MNSCFVSILFVVALVVVSVPTGVVAAGPAGPALVEWQSCRWIGTSPFCTDSCVAGEQEVEKSTCGEGACCWTGYKLKCCIPKGQIIAAG
;
A
#
# COMPACT_ATOMS: atom_id res chain seq x y z
N MET A 1 8.84 37.84 -9.52
CA MET A 1 8.26 36.58 -9.01
C MET A 1 8.62 35.42 -9.95
N ASN A 2 9.92 35.18 -10.22
CA ASN A 2 10.31 34.35 -11.39
C ASN A 2 11.44 33.35 -11.07
N SER A 3 12.25 33.56 -10.01
CA SER A 3 13.31 32.60 -9.63
C SER A 3 12.77 31.36 -8.92
N CYS A 4 11.73 31.49 -8.08
CA CYS A 4 11.14 30.32 -7.39
C CYS A 4 10.43 29.40 -8.38
N PHE A 5 9.71 29.95 -9.37
CA PHE A 5 8.99 29.14 -10.36
C PHE A 5 9.93 28.32 -11.24
N VAL A 6 11.08 28.89 -11.65
CA VAL A 6 12.08 28.18 -12.45
C VAL A 6 12.77 27.09 -11.62
N SER A 7 13.11 27.36 -10.35
CA SER A 7 13.65 26.33 -9.45
C SER A 7 12.64 25.22 -9.16
N ILE A 8 11.37 25.56 -8.94
CA ILE A 8 10.31 24.55 -8.73
C ILE A 8 10.12 23.72 -9.99
N LEU A 9 10.07 24.32 -11.19
CA LEU A 9 9.96 23.59 -12.45
C LEU A 9 11.18 22.69 -12.71
N PHE A 10 12.38 23.16 -12.40
CA PHE A 10 13.61 22.39 -12.58
C PHE A 10 13.71 21.22 -11.60
N VAL A 11 13.35 21.45 -10.33
CA VAL A 11 13.29 20.41 -9.30
C VAL A 11 12.18 19.42 -9.62
N VAL A 12 10.98 19.87 -10.02
CA VAL A 12 9.89 19.00 -10.46
C VAL A 12 10.34 18.17 -11.65
N ALA A 13 10.91 18.77 -12.71
CA ALA A 13 11.39 18.05 -13.88
C ALA A 13 12.46 17.01 -13.54
N LEU A 14 13.44 17.35 -12.69
CA LEU A 14 14.44 16.38 -12.22
C LEU A 14 13.79 15.26 -11.41
N VAL A 15 12.81 15.56 -10.57
CA VAL A 15 12.06 14.54 -9.81
C VAL A 15 11.26 13.65 -10.77
N VAL A 16 10.51 14.19 -11.75
CA VAL A 16 9.69 13.38 -12.67
C VAL A 16 10.54 12.50 -13.59
N VAL A 17 11.73 12.97 -14.03
CA VAL A 17 12.64 12.21 -14.90
C VAL A 17 13.41 11.12 -14.13
N SER A 18 13.56 11.27 -12.81
CA SER A 18 14.26 10.32 -11.95
C SER A 18 13.35 9.42 -11.10
N VAL A 19 12.02 9.56 -11.19
CA VAL A 19 11.12 8.49 -10.77
C VAL A 19 11.10 7.49 -11.92
N PRO A 20 11.91 6.41 -11.91
CA PRO A 20 11.53 5.27 -12.73
C PRO A 20 10.09 4.99 -12.34
N THR A 21 9.21 4.77 -13.30
CA THR A 21 7.94 4.08 -13.06
C THR A 21 8.26 2.65 -12.64
N GLY A 22 8.92 2.52 -11.48
CA GLY A 22 9.07 1.32 -10.72
C GLY A 22 7.68 1.07 -10.20
N VAL A 23 6.92 0.33 -11.01
CA VAL A 23 5.84 -0.48 -10.49
C VAL A 23 6.45 -1.29 -9.36
N VAL A 24 6.21 -0.85 -8.12
CA VAL A 24 6.32 -1.76 -6.98
C VAL A 24 5.16 -2.73 -7.18
N ALA A 25 5.41 -3.78 -7.96
CA ALA A 25 4.69 -5.01 -7.77
C ALA A 25 4.96 -5.36 -6.31
N ALA A 26 3.99 -5.06 -5.44
CA ALA A 26 3.91 -5.66 -4.13
C ALA A 26 3.74 -7.15 -4.38
N GLY A 27 4.87 -7.83 -4.56
CA GLY A 27 4.94 -9.29 -4.50
C GLY A 27 4.42 -9.72 -3.12
N PRO A 28 3.73 -10.86 -3.04
CA PRO A 28 2.92 -11.18 -1.89
C PRO A 28 3.78 -11.37 -0.64
N ALA A 29 3.58 -10.51 0.37
CA ALA A 29 3.89 -10.85 1.74
C ALA A 29 2.81 -11.83 2.26
N GLY A 30 2.94 -13.11 1.91
CA GLY A 30 2.05 -14.15 2.40
C GLY A 30 2.65 -15.55 2.16
N PRO A 31 2.38 -16.52 3.05
CA PRO A 31 2.71 -17.90 2.78
C PRO A 31 1.97 -18.32 1.50
N ALA A 32 2.71 -18.95 0.60
CA ALA A 32 2.13 -19.59 -0.57
C ALA A 32 0.90 -20.41 -0.13
N LEU A 33 -0.19 -20.29 -0.89
CA LEU A 33 -1.39 -21.15 -0.92
C LEU A 33 -2.65 -20.72 -0.11
N VAL A 34 -2.64 -19.66 0.72
CA VAL A 34 -3.93 -19.13 1.25
C VAL A 34 -4.56 -18.22 0.21
N GLU A 35 -5.61 -18.72 -0.44
CA GLU A 35 -6.42 -17.92 -1.33
C GLU A 35 -7.33 -16.99 -0.51
N TRP A 36 -7.29 -15.68 -0.81
CA TRP A 36 -8.09 -14.65 -0.13
C TRP A 36 -9.25 -14.20 -1.02
N GLN A 37 -10.47 -14.04 -0.48
CA GLN A 37 -11.62 -13.56 -1.27
C GLN A 37 -11.36 -12.14 -1.80
N SER A 38 -10.86 -11.29 -0.93
CA SER A 38 -10.58 -9.89 -1.21
C SER A 38 -9.61 -9.35 -0.18
N CYS A 39 -8.70 -8.49 -0.62
CA CYS A 39 -7.77 -7.77 0.23
C CYS A 39 -7.93 -6.27 0.02
N ARG A 40 -7.86 -5.47 1.08
CA ARG A 40 -7.85 -4.01 1.00
C ARG A 40 -6.91 -3.39 2.01
N TRP A 41 -6.34 -2.24 1.65
CA TRP A 41 -5.57 -1.42 2.57
C TRP A 41 -6.49 -0.52 3.37
N ILE A 42 -6.31 -0.53 4.68
CA ILE A 42 -7.02 0.29 5.66
C ILE A 42 -6.03 1.28 6.28
N GLY A 43 -6.51 2.49 6.52
CA GLY A 43 -5.71 3.62 6.98
C GLY A 43 -5.88 4.82 6.05
N THR A 44 -6.25 5.97 6.60
CA THR A 44 -6.38 7.21 5.82
C THR A 44 -5.20 8.14 6.10
N SER A 45 -4.42 8.47 5.08
CA SER A 45 -3.31 9.41 5.24
C SER A 45 -3.85 10.84 5.44
N PRO A 46 -3.13 11.73 6.17
CA PRO A 46 -1.75 11.60 6.64
C PRO A 46 -1.56 10.93 8.01
N PHE A 47 -2.61 10.70 8.79
CA PHE A 47 -2.52 10.10 10.12
C PHE A 47 -3.10 8.68 10.10
N CYS A 48 -2.30 7.64 10.31
CA CYS A 48 -2.80 6.27 10.21
C CYS A 48 -2.52 5.47 11.48
N THR A 49 -3.50 4.72 11.97
CA THR A 49 -3.39 3.41 12.62
C THR A 49 -4.83 3.00 12.84
N ASP A 50 -5.29 2.08 12.02
CA ASP A 50 -6.63 1.50 12.07
C ASP A 50 -6.49 0.00 12.33
N SER A 51 -7.60 -0.70 12.55
CA SER A 51 -7.64 -2.16 12.70
C SER A 51 -8.46 -2.80 11.60
N CYS A 52 -8.16 -4.05 11.27
CA CYS A 52 -9.02 -4.85 10.41
C CYS A 52 -10.40 -5.05 11.08
N VAL A 53 -11.45 -5.01 10.28
CA VAL A 53 -12.81 -5.26 10.79
C VAL A 53 -12.98 -6.73 11.17
N ALA A 54 -13.94 -7.05 12.03
CA ALA A 54 -14.19 -8.42 12.45
C ALA A 54 -14.45 -9.33 11.25
N GLY A 55 -13.73 -10.46 11.18
CA GLY A 55 -13.80 -11.41 10.06
C GLY A 55 -12.74 -11.21 8.97
N GLU A 56 -11.95 -10.12 9.04
CA GLU A 56 -10.76 -9.91 8.21
C GLU A 56 -9.48 -10.22 8.99
N GLN A 57 -8.45 -10.68 8.27
CA GLN A 57 -7.14 -10.95 8.83
C GLN A 57 -6.11 -9.92 8.31
N GLU A 58 -5.31 -9.38 9.22
CA GLU A 58 -4.13 -8.60 8.86
C GLU A 58 -3.10 -9.55 8.23
N VAL A 59 -2.75 -9.28 6.97
CA VAL A 59 -1.71 -10.05 6.25
C VAL A 59 -0.43 -9.24 6.07
N GLU A 60 -0.54 -7.91 6.06
CA GLU A 60 0.59 -7.03 5.79
C GLU A 60 0.38 -5.67 6.46
N LYS A 61 1.49 -5.00 6.79
CA LYS A 61 1.48 -3.62 7.30
C LYS A 61 2.48 -2.78 6.51
N SER A 62 2.07 -1.59 6.11
CA SER A 62 2.90 -0.67 5.32
C SER A 62 2.57 0.77 5.69
N THR A 63 3.56 1.64 5.67
CA THR A 63 3.35 3.08 5.92
C THR A 63 2.61 3.76 4.79
N CYS A 64 2.57 3.18 3.58
CA CYS A 64 1.91 3.77 2.42
C CYS A 64 0.81 2.89 1.82
N GLY A 65 0.90 1.57 2.01
CA GLY A 65 0.05 0.63 1.28
C GLY A 65 0.24 0.83 -0.23
N GLU A 66 -0.84 1.08 -0.96
CA GLU A 66 -0.81 1.35 -2.42
C GLU A 66 -1.10 2.81 -2.78
N GLY A 67 -1.01 3.71 -1.79
CA GLY A 67 -1.34 5.12 -1.98
C GLY A 67 -0.46 6.05 -1.16
N ALA A 68 -1.02 7.19 -0.77
CA ALA A 68 -0.29 8.19 0.01
C ALA A 68 0.22 7.63 1.34
N CYS A 69 1.45 8.01 1.71
CA CYS A 69 2.08 7.58 2.96
C CYS A 69 1.50 8.28 4.19
N CYS A 70 1.47 7.54 5.29
CA CYS A 70 1.18 8.03 6.62
C CYS A 70 2.41 8.76 7.16
N TRP A 71 2.21 9.94 7.73
CA TRP A 71 3.26 10.67 8.45
C TRP A 71 3.51 10.04 9.81
N THR A 72 2.44 9.55 10.44
CA THR A 72 2.48 8.86 11.72
C THR A 72 1.68 7.57 11.65
N GLY A 73 2.27 6.47 12.13
CA GLY A 73 1.71 5.12 12.19
C GLY A 73 1.72 4.38 10.85
N TYR A 74 0.77 3.47 10.62
CA TYR A 74 0.81 2.53 9.48
C TYR A 74 -0.59 2.19 8.93
N LYS A 75 -0.60 1.75 7.67
CA LYS A 75 -1.73 1.09 7.02
C LYS A 75 -1.65 -0.41 7.20
N LEU A 76 -2.80 -1.04 7.23
CA LEU A 76 -2.94 -2.49 7.32
C LEU A 76 -3.58 -3.04 6.07
N LYS A 77 -3.05 -4.13 5.55
CA LYS A 77 -3.67 -4.92 4.49
C LYS A 77 -4.52 -5.99 5.16
N CYS A 78 -5.82 -5.82 5.05
CA CYS A 78 -6.81 -6.71 5.62
C CYS A 78 -7.40 -7.59 4.51
N CYS A 79 -7.38 -8.90 4.71
CA CYS A 79 -7.90 -9.86 3.75
C CYS A 79 -8.99 -10.75 4.36
N ILE A 80 -10.00 -11.07 3.56
CA ILE A 80 -11.06 -12.00 3.95
C ILE A 80 -10.63 -13.43 3.55
N PRO A 81 -10.49 -14.38 4.48
CA PRO A 81 -10.11 -15.75 4.15
C PRO A 81 -11.18 -16.39 3.26
N LYS A 82 -10.79 -17.05 2.16
CA LYS A 82 -11.72 -17.95 1.47
C LYS A 82 -11.93 -19.15 2.39
N GLY A 83 -13.17 -19.47 2.75
CA GLY A 83 -13.50 -20.72 3.43
C GLY A 83 -13.01 -21.90 2.57
N GLN A 84 -11.86 -22.45 2.94
CA GLN A 84 -11.08 -23.33 2.08
C GLN A 84 -11.71 -24.73 2.05
N ILE A 85 -12.44 -25.06 0.98
CA ILE A 85 -12.83 -26.43 0.60
C ILE A 85 -11.87 -27.05 -0.44
N ILE A 86 -10.71 -26.44 -0.66
CA ILE A 86 -9.69 -26.92 -1.61
C ILE A 86 -8.41 -27.31 -0.88
N ALA A 87 -8.43 -28.54 -0.34
CA ALA A 87 -7.27 -29.34 0.01
C ALA A 87 -7.67 -30.83 -0.12
N ALA A 88 -7.96 -31.25 -1.36
CA ALA A 88 -8.02 -32.66 -1.74
C ALA A 88 -7.39 -32.76 -3.14
N GLY A 89 -6.21 -33.35 -3.19
CA GLY A 89 -5.40 -33.57 -4.38
C GLY A 89 -4.07 -34.17 -3.99
#